data_AF-B9JF48-F1
#
_entry.id   AF-B9JF48-F1
#
_cell.length_a   1.000
_cell.length_b   1.000
_cell.length_c   1.000
_cell.angle_alpha   90.00
_cell.angle_beta   90.00
_cell.angle_gamma   90.00
#
_symmetry.space_group_name_H-M   'P 1'
#
loop_
_entity.id
_entity.type
_entity.pdbx_description
1 polymer ?
#
loop_
_entity_poly.entity_id
_entity_poly.type
_entity_poly.pdbx_seq_one_letter_code
_entity_poly.pdbx_strand_id
1 'polypeptide(L)'
;MNHAKFFAAVASSLFGGRLTQPQVDGINALLAASASLPAAQVAYVLATAYHETAETMQPIAEYGRGKGRAYGKPGRNGGQIPYGRGFVQTTWDANYERTDKELGLGGALVKNYNLLLTDTNMAAQAAVRGMVEGWYTGRKLANYFGARNDPVNARRIINGTDKAQVIAGYWSLIYKALLDAADDAA
;
A
#
# COMPACT_ATOMS: atom_id res chain seq x y z
N MET A 1 -9.18 18.91 3.10
CA MET A 1 -10.05 17.92 2.43
C MET A 1 -11.26 17.66 3.31
N ASN A 2 -12.46 17.62 2.73
CA ASN A 2 -13.68 17.17 3.39
C ASN A 2 -13.69 15.64 3.50
N HIS A 3 -13.38 15.10 4.68
CA HIS A 3 -13.27 13.66 4.90
C HIS A 3 -14.59 12.92 4.65
N ALA A 4 -15.73 13.49 5.04
CA ALA A 4 -17.03 12.85 4.86
C ALA A 4 -17.36 12.66 3.38
N LYS A 5 -17.11 13.68 2.54
CA LYS A 5 -17.30 13.60 1.09
C LYS A 5 -16.38 12.57 0.44
N PHE A 6 -15.10 12.55 0.82
CA PHE A 6 -14.14 11.57 0.33
C PHE A 6 -14.60 10.13 0.64
N PHE A 7 -14.92 9.84 1.90
CA PHE A 7 -15.35 8.50 2.31
C PHE A 7 -16.67 8.09 1.68
N ALA A 8 -17.64 9.00 1.50
CA ALA A 8 -18.88 8.71 0.80
C ALA A 8 -18.65 8.34 -0.68
N ALA A 9 -17.78 9.09 -1.37
CA ALA A 9 -17.44 8.82 -2.76
C ALA A 9 -16.71 7.48 -2.93
N VAL A 10 -15.74 7.19 -2.05
CA VAL A 10 -15.02 5.91 -2.05
C VAL A 10 -15.96 4.75 -1.72
N ALA A 11 -16.82 4.88 -0.71
CA ALA A 11 -17.78 3.86 -0.35
C ALA A 11 -18.71 3.50 -1.54
N SER A 12 -19.26 4.51 -2.22
CA SER A 12 -20.14 4.33 -3.37
C SER A 12 -19.44 3.68 -4.57
N SER A 13 -18.22 4.12 -4.89
CA SER A 13 -17.52 3.72 -6.10
C SER A 13 -16.77 2.39 -6.01
N LEU A 14 -16.30 2.01 -4.81
CA LEU A 14 -15.44 0.84 -4.62
C LEU A 14 -15.99 -0.19 -3.62
N PHE A 15 -16.86 0.19 -2.68
CA PHE A 15 -17.27 -0.68 -1.57
C PHE A 15 -18.78 -0.93 -1.51
N GLY A 16 -19.47 -0.89 -2.66
CA GLY A 16 -20.89 -1.19 -2.72
C GLY A 16 -21.79 -0.26 -1.88
N GLY A 17 -21.35 0.97 -1.65
CA GLY A 17 -22.09 1.99 -0.92
C GLY A 17 -21.80 2.10 0.58
N ARG A 18 -21.01 1.19 1.18
CA ARG A 18 -20.69 1.27 2.62
C ARG A 18 -19.28 0.78 2.93
N LEU A 19 -18.63 1.47 3.86
CA LEU A 19 -17.36 1.04 4.45
C LEU A 19 -17.60 0.41 5.83
N THR A 20 -16.82 -0.61 6.14
CA THR A 20 -16.68 -1.13 7.50
C THR A 20 -15.66 -0.28 8.28
N GLN A 21 -15.74 -0.29 9.62
CA GLN A 21 -14.79 0.45 10.45
C GLN A 21 -13.32 0.04 10.17
N PRO A 22 -12.98 -1.26 10.05
CA PRO A 22 -11.61 -1.65 9.66
C PRO A 22 -11.17 -1.06 8.32
N GLN A 23 -12.06 -0.99 7.32
CA GLN A 23 -11.70 -0.35 6.05
C GLN A 23 -11.40 1.14 6.22
N VAL A 24 -12.22 1.84 7.02
CA VAL A 24 -11.99 3.25 7.36
C VAL A 24 -10.64 3.44 8.06
N ASP A 25 -10.32 2.59 9.04
CA ASP A 25 -9.08 2.68 9.81
C ASP A 25 -7.84 2.49 8.92
N GLY A 26 -7.88 1.51 8.01
CA GLY A 26 -6.77 1.26 7.09
C GLY A 26 -6.61 2.35 6.02
N ILE A 27 -7.72 2.88 5.49
CA ILE A 27 -7.69 4.06 4.61
C ILE A 27 -7.07 5.25 5.35
N ASN A 28 -7.48 5.52 6.59
CA ASN A 28 -6.93 6.60 7.39
C ASN A 28 -5.43 6.43 7.67
N ALA A 29 -4.97 5.22 7.98
CA ALA A 29 -3.55 4.94 8.19
C ALA A 29 -2.72 5.26 6.94
N LEU A 30 -3.21 4.87 5.75
CA LEU A 30 -2.54 5.18 4.47
C LEU A 30 -2.61 6.67 4.12
N LEU A 31 -3.73 7.35 4.36
CA LEU A 31 -3.86 8.80 4.20
C LEU A 31 -2.88 9.55 5.10
N ALA A 32 -2.78 9.16 6.38
CA ALA A 32 -1.85 9.75 7.33
C ALA A 32 -0.40 9.54 6.89
N ALA A 33 -0.04 8.32 6.48
CA ALA A 33 1.30 7.99 6.00
C ALA A 33 1.68 8.70 4.69
N SER A 34 0.69 9.12 3.89
CA SER A 34 0.89 9.79 2.59
C SER A 34 0.50 11.27 2.59
N ALA A 35 0.31 11.88 3.75
CA ALA A 35 -0.22 13.25 3.88
C ALA A 35 0.60 14.34 3.17
N SER A 36 1.91 14.11 2.95
CA SER A 36 2.79 15.03 2.23
C SER A 36 2.83 14.81 0.71
N LEU A 37 2.15 13.78 0.20
CA LEU A 37 2.18 13.44 -1.22
C LEU A 37 1.09 14.21 -2.00
N PRO A 38 1.32 14.50 -3.29
CA PRO A 38 0.26 14.99 -4.17
C PRO A 38 -0.90 13.99 -4.27
N ALA A 39 -2.12 14.50 -4.47
CA ALA A 39 -3.33 13.69 -4.51
C ALA A 39 -3.27 12.51 -5.51
N ALA A 40 -2.61 12.68 -6.67
CA ALA A 40 -2.43 11.61 -7.65
C ALA A 40 -1.59 10.44 -7.10
N GLN A 41 -0.58 10.72 -6.27
CA GLN A 41 0.25 9.70 -5.64
C GLN A 41 -0.49 9.04 -4.47
N VAL A 42 -1.20 9.83 -3.65
CA VAL A 42 -2.08 9.31 -2.57
C VAL A 42 -3.12 8.34 -3.14
N ALA A 43 -3.77 8.71 -4.24
CA ALA A 43 -4.72 7.84 -4.92
C ALA A 43 -4.10 6.52 -5.35
N TYR A 44 -2.84 6.52 -5.79
CA TYR A 44 -2.16 5.31 -6.26
C TYR A 44 -1.77 4.39 -5.12
N VAL A 45 -1.32 4.96 -4.00
CA VAL A 45 -1.07 4.23 -2.75
C VAL A 45 -2.35 3.49 -2.33
N LEU A 46 -3.48 4.20 -2.26
CA LEU A 46 -4.76 3.62 -1.85
C LEU A 46 -5.27 2.57 -2.86
N ALA A 47 -5.18 2.84 -4.16
CA ALA A 47 -5.59 1.89 -5.21
C ALA A 47 -4.77 0.60 -5.16
N THR A 48 -3.47 0.71 -4.93
CA THR A 48 -2.58 -0.44 -4.76
C THR A 48 -2.95 -1.22 -3.51
N ALA A 49 -3.09 -0.56 -2.36
CA ALA A 49 -3.49 -1.22 -1.12
C ALA A 49 -4.86 -1.91 -1.23
N TYR A 50 -5.83 -1.27 -1.88
CA TYR A 50 -7.15 -1.87 -2.15
C TYR A 50 -7.02 -3.20 -2.88
N HIS A 51 -6.24 -3.23 -3.96
CA HIS A 51 -6.05 -4.44 -4.75
C HIS A 51 -5.29 -5.53 -3.99
N GLU A 52 -4.17 -5.16 -3.36
CA GLU A 52 -3.26 -6.11 -2.68
C GLU A 52 -3.86 -6.69 -1.38
N THR A 53 -4.83 -6.00 -0.78
CA THR A 53 -5.49 -6.45 0.46
C THR A 53 -6.83 -7.12 0.22
N ALA A 54 -7.16 -7.45 -1.04
CA ALA A 54 -8.45 -8.00 -1.43
C ALA A 54 -9.62 -7.16 -0.87
N GLU A 55 -9.53 -5.84 -1.04
CA GLU A 55 -10.58 -4.87 -0.67
C GLU A 55 -10.83 -4.74 0.84
N THR A 56 -10.09 -5.47 1.69
CA THR A 56 -10.23 -5.37 3.15
C THR A 56 -9.68 -4.06 3.68
N MET A 57 -8.77 -3.41 2.93
CA MET A 57 -7.98 -2.26 3.37
C MET A 57 -7.30 -2.54 4.72
N GLN A 58 -6.91 -3.79 4.96
CA GLN A 58 -6.16 -4.20 6.14
C GLN A 58 -4.87 -4.92 5.73
N PRO A 59 -3.80 -4.84 6.53
CA PRO A 59 -2.61 -5.65 6.30
C PRO A 59 -2.96 -7.15 6.27
N ILE A 60 -2.62 -7.85 5.19
CA ILE A 60 -2.89 -9.29 5.07
C ILE A 60 -1.63 -10.11 4.84
N ALA A 61 -1.71 -11.39 5.16
CA ALA A 61 -0.69 -12.37 4.84
C ALA A 61 -0.95 -13.00 3.46
N GLU A 62 0.10 -13.23 2.69
CA GLU A 62 0.06 -13.95 1.42
C GLU A 62 -0.57 -15.33 1.62
N TYR A 63 -1.58 -15.64 0.81
CA TYR A 63 -2.19 -16.96 0.82
C TYR A 63 -1.15 -18.04 0.45
N GLY A 64 -1.13 -19.13 1.21
CA GLY A 64 -0.14 -20.19 1.02
C GLY A 64 1.29 -19.85 1.47
N ARG A 65 1.53 -18.64 2.00
CA ARG A 65 2.78 -18.25 2.68
C ARG A 65 4.05 -18.58 1.88
N GLY A 66 4.01 -18.32 0.56
CA GLY A 66 5.14 -18.55 -0.34
C GLY A 66 5.40 -20.02 -0.69
N LYS A 67 4.50 -20.96 -0.40
CA LYS A 67 4.69 -22.39 -0.74
C LYS A 67 5.10 -22.56 -2.21
N GLY A 68 6.25 -23.22 -2.43
CA GLY A 68 6.83 -23.44 -3.76
C GLY A 68 7.69 -22.28 -4.29
N ARG A 69 7.81 -21.16 -3.56
CA ARG A 69 8.68 -20.03 -3.88
C ARG A 69 9.98 -20.09 -3.08
N ALA A 70 11.03 -19.44 -3.59
CA ALA A 70 12.31 -19.35 -2.90
C ALA A 70 12.19 -18.64 -1.53
N TYR A 71 11.41 -17.55 -1.45
CA TYR A 71 11.13 -16.82 -0.21
C TYR A 71 10.14 -17.55 0.73
N GLY A 72 9.57 -18.69 0.32
CA GLY A 72 8.66 -19.49 1.14
C GLY A 72 9.36 -20.51 2.04
N LYS A 73 10.69 -20.40 2.18
CA LYS A 73 11.52 -21.25 3.03
C LYS A 73 12.00 -20.44 4.24
N PRO A 74 12.41 -21.10 5.34
CA PRO A 74 13.06 -20.41 6.45
C PRO A 74 14.20 -19.50 5.96
N GLY A 75 14.11 -18.23 6.32
CA GLY A 75 15.05 -17.18 5.96
C GLY A 75 16.20 -17.03 6.96
N ARG A 76 17.08 -16.07 6.70
CA ARG A 76 18.29 -15.82 7.53
C ARG A 76 18.00 -15.14 8.87
N ASN A 77 16.82 -14.53 9.02
CA ASN A 77 16.43 -13.80 10.23
C ASN A 77 15.71 -14.72 11.22
N GLY A 78 16.48 -15.60 11.85
CA GLY A 78 15.98 -16.53 12.86
C GLY A 78 15.06 -17.63 12.30
N GLY A 79 15.20 -17.97 11.01
CA GLY A 79 14.39 -19.00 10.37
C GLY A 79 12.95 -18.58 10.04
N GLN A 80 12.60 -17.31 10.23
CA GLN A 80 11.29 -16.78 9.82
C GLN A 80 11.10 -16.93 8.31
N ILE A 81 9.88 -17.20 7.87
CA ILE A 81 9.56 -17.31 6.43
C ILE A 81 9.16 -15.93 5.90
N PRO A 82 9.93 -15.32 4.97
CA PRO A 82 9.68 -13.99 4.42
C PRO A 82 8.63 -13.99 3.29
N TYR A 83 7.47 -14.61 3.54
CA TYR A 83 6.29 -14.51 2.68
C TYR A 83 5.61 -13.13 2.78
N GLY A 84 4.75 -12.80 1.81
CA GLY A 84 4.10 -11.50 1.70
C GLY A 84 3.30 -11.08 2.93
N ARG A 85 3.56 -9.88 3.45
CA ARG A 85 2.75 -9.22 4.51
C ARG A 85 2.53 -7.74 4.22
N GLY A 86 1.53 -7.16 4.86
CA GLY A 86 1.26 -5.73 4.81
C GLY A 86 0.36 -5.32 3.65
N PHE A 87 0.20 -4.01 3.46
CA PHE A 87 -0.63 -3.43 2.40
C PHE A 87 -0.13 -3.68 0.97
N VAL A 88 1.13 -4.08 0.80
CA VAL A 88 1.76 -4.27 -0.52
C VAL A 88 2.55 -5.58 -0.63
N GLN A 89 2.25 -6.56 0.23
CA GLN A 89 2.82 -7.91 0.19
C GLN A 89 4.37 -7.93 0.18
N THR A 90 4.99 -7.33 1.20
CA THR A 90 6.46 -7.34 1.38
C THR A 90 6.97 -8.78 1.51
N THR A 91 7.81 -9.21 0.58
CA THR A 91 8.44 -10.55 0.53
C THR A 91 9.95 -10.43 0.61
N TRP A 92 10.66 -11.54 0.88
CA TRP A 92 12.12 -11.64 1.00
C TRP A 92 12.73 -10.97 2.24
N ASP A 93 13.69 -11.66 2.88
CA ASP A 93 14.40 -11.15 4.07
C ASP A 93 15.00 -9.76 3.84
N ALA A 94 15.59 -9.54 2.67
CA ALA A 94 16.21 -8.27 2.32
C ALA A 94 15.21 -7.08 2.34
N ASN A 95 13.94 -7.29 1.99
CA ASN A 95 12.95 -6.21 2.05
C ASN A 95 12.43 -5.98 3.48
N TYR A 96 12.37 -7.02 4.31
CA TYR A 96 12.06 -6.87 5.73
C TYR A 96 13.18 -6.12 6.45
N GLU A 97 14.43 -6.49 6.22
CA GLU A 97 15.62 -5.81 6.75
C GLU A 97 15.68 -4.35 6.30
N ARG A 98 15.39 -4.11 5.02
CA ARG A 98 15.32 -2.74 4.49
C ARG A 98 14.20 -1.96 5.18
N THR A 99 13.00 -2.52 5.26
CA THR A 99 11.86 -1.86 5.93
C THR A 99 12.20 -1.52 7.38
N ASP A 100 12.80 -2.45 8.12
CA ASP A 100 13.23 -2.24 9.50
C ASP A 100 14.20 -1.07 9.63
N LYS A 101 15.25 -1.09 8.80
CA LYS A 101 16.28 -0.05 8.77
C LYS A 101 15.68 1.32 8.40
N GLU A 102 14.93 1.37 7.30
CA GLU A 102 14.43 2.64 6.76
C GLU A 102 13.41 3.26 7.70
N LEU A 103 12.55 2.47 8.36
CA LEU A 103 11.61 2.94 9.38
C LEU A 103 12.26 3.15 10.76
N GLY A 104 13.55 2.87 10.93
CA GLY A 104 14.26 3.07 12.19
C GLY A 104 13.78 2.16 13.32
N LEU A 105 13.36 0.94 13.01
CA LEU A 105 12.72 0.02 13.96
C LEU A 105 13.70 -0.73 14.88
N GLY A 106 15.01 -0.51 14.73
CA GLY A 106 16.04 -1.07 15.63
C GLY A 106 16.07 -2.60 15.66
N GLY A 107 15.72 -3.28 14.57
CA GLY A 107 15.66 -4.73 14.46
C GLY A 107 14.35 -5.35 14.92
N ALA A 108 13.35 -4.57 15.34
CA ALA A 108 12.07 -5.10 15.81
C ALA A 108 11.32 -5.88 14.73
N LEU A 109 11.29 -5.37 13.50
CA LEU A 109 10.68 -6.05 12.37
C LEU A 109 11.53 -7.24 11.91
N VAL A 110 12.86 -7.10 11.88
CA VAL A 110 13.76 -8.24 11.58
C VAL A 110 13.54 -9.40 12.56
N LYS A 111 13.28 -9.11 13.84
CA LYS A 111 12.97 -10.10 14.87
C LYS A 111 11.56 -10.70 14.73
N ASN A 112 10.60 -9.96 14.18
CA ASN A 112 9.22 -10.40 14.03
C ASN A 112 8.53 -9.80 12.80
N TYR A 113 8.50 -10.55 11.69
CA TYR A 113 7.85 -10.15 10.44
C TYR A 113 6.35 -9.92 10.56
N ASN A 114 5.68 -10.50 11.57
CA ASN A 114 4.24 -10.33 11.75
C ASN A 114 3.85 -8.93 12.23
N LEU A 115 4.81 -8.06 12.59
CA LEU A 115 4.53 -6.66 12.86
C LEU A 115 3.88 -5.96 11.65
N LEU A 116 4.23 -6.35 10.41
CA LEU A 116 3.53 -5.85 9.22
C LEU A 116 2.08 -6.36 9.06
N LEU A 117 1.59 -7.23 9.95
CA LEU A 117 0.19 -7.67 10.01
C LEU A 117 -0.56 -7.06 11.19
N THR A 118 0.13 -6.81 12.30
CA THR A 118 -0.49 -6.38 13.55
C THR A 118 -0.38 -4.89 13.82
N ASP A 119 0.59 -4.21 13.20
CA ASP A 119 0.77 -2.76 13.30
C ASP A 119 0.40 -2.10 11.96
N THR A 120 -0.86 -1.67 11.86
CA THR A 120 -1.41 -1.05 10.65
C THR A 120 -0.69 0.25 10.29
N ASN A 121 -0.23 1.03 11.26
CA ASN A 121 0.47 2.29 11.00
C ASN A 121 1.87 2.02 10.45
N MET A 122 2.60 1.07 11.04
CA MET A 122 3.90 0.62 10.52
C MET A 122 3.75 0.05 9.10
N ALA A 123 2.73 -0.79 8.86
CA ALA A 123 2.48 -1.36 7.54
C ALA A 123 2.14 -0.27 6.51
N ALA A 124 1.37 0.75 6.88
CA ALA A 124 1.06 1.89 6.02
C ALA A 124 2.32 2.71 5.69
N GLN A 125 3.15 3.00 6.70
CA GLN A 125 4.44 3.68 6.49
C GLN A 125 5.37 2.89 5.57
N ALA A 126 5.49 1.58 5.78
CA ALA A 126 6.29 0.69 4.92
C ALA A 126 5.79 0.71 3.47
N ALA A 127 4.47 0.63 3.26
CA ALA A 127 3.88 0.69 1.94
C ALA A 127 4.16 2.03 1.24
N VAL A 128 3.84 3.15 1.91
CA VAL A 128 4.00 4.49 1.35
C VAL A 128 5.46 4.80 1.06
N ARG A 129 6.35 4.64 2.05
CA ARG A 129 7.78 4.93 1.84
C ARG A 129 8.40 3.99 0.83
N GLY A 130 8.02 2.71 0.84
CA GLY A 130 8.45 1.76 -0.18
C GLY A 130 8.10 2.18 -1.60
N MET A 131 6.92 2.76 -1.83
CA MET A 131 6.50 3.27 -3.14
C MET A 131 7.14 4.63 -3.48
N VAL A 132 7.34 5.52 -2.50
CA VAL A 132 8.00 6.81 -2.68
C VAL A 132 9.47 6.65 -3.03
N GLU A 133 10.16 5.73 -2.34
CA GLU A 133 11.61 5.58 -2.41
C GLU A 133 12.06 4.41 -3.29
N GLY A 134 11.12 3.57 -3.74
CA GLY A 134 11.34 2.48 -4.71
C GLY A 134 12.03 1.27 -4.09
N TRP A 135 11.52 0.80 -2.96
CA TRP A 135 12.18 -0.25 -2.20
C TRP A 135 12.15 -1.63 -2.89
N TYR A 136 11.11 -1.91 -3.68
CA TYR A 136 10.84 -3.24 -4.21
C TYR A 136 11.52 -3.48 -5.57
N THR A 137 11.35 -2.54 -6.52
CA THR A 137 11.84 -2.70 -7.90
C THR A 137 12.80 -1.59 -8.34
N GLY A 138 13.09 -0.63 -7.46
CA GLY A 138 13.78 0.61 -7.79
C GLY A 138 12.91 1.67 -8.48
N ARG A 139 11.70 1.32 -8.93
CA ARG A 139 10.73 2.28 -9.49
C ARG A 139 9.98 2.99 -8.37
N LYS A 140 9.69 4.27 -8.57
CA LYS A 140 9.14 5.19 -7.56
C LYS A 140 7.89 5.89 -8.06
N LEU A 141 7.04 6.36 -7.15
CA LEU A 141 5.87 7.17 -7.49
C LEU A 141 6.21 8.37 -8.39
N ALA A 142 7.31 9.07 -8.08
CA ALA A 142 7.78 10.22 -8.87
C ALA A 142 8.20 9.86 -10.32
N ASN A 143 8.39 8.58 -10.66
CA ASN A 143 8.62 8.18 -12.05
C ASN A 143 7.34 8.19 -12.90
N TYR A 144 6.16 8.17 -12.28
CA TYR A 144 4.87 8.00 -12.97
C TYR A 144 3.85 9.12 -12.68
N PHE A 145 4.06 9.89 -11.62
CA PHE A 145 3.16 10.95 -11.19
C PHE A 145 3.93 12.26 -11.02
N GLY A 146 3.47 13.31 -11.71
CA GLY A 146 4.09 14.63 -11.74
C GLY A 146 3.45 15.48 -12.83
N ALA A 147 4.23 15.88 -13.85
CA ALA A 147 3.70 16.60 -15.02
C ALA A 147 2.62 15.81 -15.80
N ARG A 148 2.64 14.48 -15.66
CA ARG A 148 1.64 13.56 -16.20
C ARG A 148 1.39 12.47 -15.17
N ASN A 149 0.21 11.86 -15.22
CA ASN A 149 -0.14 10.71 -14.40
C ASN A 149 -0.19 9.46 -15.28
N ASP A 150 0.61 8.45 -14.92
CA ASP A 150 0.67 7.15 -15.61
C ASP A 150 0.42 5.99 -14.61
N PRO A 151 -0.82 5.85 -14.12
CA PRO A 151 -1.17 4.82 -13.13
C PRO A 151 -1.04 3.39 -13.66
N VAL A 152 -1.08 3.19 -14.99
CA VAL A 152 -0.93 1.87 -15.60
C VAL A 152 0.52 1.41 -15.45
N ASN A 153 1.49 2.22 -15.87
CA ASN A 153 2.90 1.83 -15.75
C ASN A 153 3.42 1.92 -14.32
N ALA A 154 2.76 2.68 -13.44
CA ALA A 154 3.08 2.73 -12.02
C ALA A 154 3.02 1.36 -11.33
N ARG A 155 2.34 0.36 -11.92
CA ARG A 155 2.28 -1.00 -11.35
C ARG A 155 3.68 -1.55 -11.05
N ARG A 156 4.64 -1.21 -11.92
CA ARG A 156 6.07 -1.56 -11.86
C ARG A 156 6.75 -1.17 -10.55
N ILE A 157 6.18 -0.29 -9.73
CA ILE A 157 6.66 0.01 -8.38
C ILE A 157 6.59 -1.22 -7.47
N ILE A 158 5.49 -1.99 -7.55
CA ILE A 158 5.23 -3.15 -6.70
C ILE A 158 5.52 -4.46 -7.42
N ASN A 159 5.02 -4.61 -8.65
CA ASN A 159 5.14 -5.82 -9.46
C ASN A 159 5.12 -5.43 -10.94
N GLY A 160 5.41 -6.33 -11.89
CA GLY A 160 5.49 -6.03 -13.33
C GLY A 160 4.34 -5.18 -13.92
N THR A 161 3.43 -5.79 -14.66
CA THR A 161 2.24 -5.09 -15.21
C THR A 161 0.96 -5.87 -15.00
N ASP A 162 1.01 -6.91 -14.16
CA ASP A 162 -0.17 -7.69 -13.83
C ASP A 162 -1.21 -6.81 -13.12
N LYS A 163 -2.46 -6.92 -13.58
CA LYS A 163 -3.61 -6.11 -13.15
C LYS A 163 -3.43 -4.59 -13.25
N ALA A 164 -2.45 -4.10 -14.01
CA ALA A 164 -2.14 -2.68 -14.13
C ALA A 164 -3.35 -1.82 -14.53
N GLN A 165 -4.14 -2.27 -15.51
CA GLN A 165 -5.35 -1.56 -15.96
C GLN A 165 -6.44 -1.52 -14.88
N VAL A 166 -6.61 -2.62 -14.13
CA VAL A 166 -7.59 -2.70 -13.06
C VAL A 166 -7.23 -1.73 -11.93
N ILE A 167 -5.96 -1.71 -11.51
CA ILE A 167 -5.46 -0.78 -10.49
C ILE A 167 -5.57 0.68 -10.96
N ALA A 168 -5.30 0.96 -12.23
CA ALA A 168 -5.51 2.29 -12.82
C ALA A 168 -6.98 2.73 -12.80
N GLY A 169 -7.92 1.79 -12.93
CA GLY A 169 -9.34 2.02 -12.73
C GLY A 169 -9.66 2.47 -11.30
N TYR A 170 -9.18 1.74 -10.29
CA TYR A 170 -9.34 2.13 -8.88
C TYR A 170 -8.71 3.48 -8.59
N TRP A 171 -7.51 3.73 -9.12
CA TRP A 171 -6.81 5.01 -9.00
C TRP A 171 -7.67 6.16 -9.52
N SER A 172 -8.32 6.00 -10.66
CA SER A 172 -9.14 7.06 -11.27
C SER A 172 -10.32 7.45 -10.37
N LEU A 173 -10.98 6.45 -9.78
CA LEU A 173 -12.12 6.66 -8.86
C LEU A 173 -11.67 7.37 -7.57
N ILE A 174 -10.57 6.91 -6.97
CA ILE A 174 -10.03 7.48 -5.73
C ILE A 174 -9.48 8.90 -5.99
N TYR A 175 -8.78 9.10 -7.11
CA TYR A 175 -8.20 10.40 -7.44
C TYR A 175 -9.30 11.44 -7.64
N LYS A 176 -10.38 11.10 -8.35
CA LYS A 176 -11.56 11.96 -8.45
C LYS A 176 -12.14 12.27 -7.06
N ALA A 177 -12.31 11.27 -6.20
CA ALA A 177 -12.84 11.47 -4.85
C ALA A 177 -11.97 12.40 -4.00
N LEU A 178 -10.63 12.31 -4.12
CA LEU A 178 -9.70 13.22 -3.43
C LEU A 178 -9.82 14.66 -3.93
N LEU A 179 -9.92 14.87 -5.24
CA LEU A 179 -10.07 16.20 -5.83
C LEU A 179 -11.41 16.84 -5.43
N ASP A 180 -12.51 16.11 -5.63
CA ASP A 180 -13.85 16.62 -5.29
C ASP A 180 -13.97 16.95 -3.79
N ALA A 181 -13.25 16.23 -2.92
CA ALA A 181 -13.21 16.51 -1.48
C ALA A 181 -12.23 17.62 -1.09
N ALA A 182 -11.25 17.96 -1.93
CA ALA A 182 -10.35 19.08 -1.71
C ALA A 182 -11.03 20.41 -2.05
N ASP A 183 -11.78 20.45 -3.15
CA ASP A 183 -12.47 21.66 -3.63
C ASP A 183 -13.54 22.17 -2.65
N ASP A 184 -14.20 21.26 -1.92
CA ASP A 184 -15.20 21.62 -0.90
C ASP A 184 -14.61 22.13 0.42
N ALA A 185 -13.29 22.04 0.59
CA ALA A 185 -12.60 22.52 1.79
C ALA A 185 -12.00 23.92 1.64
N ALA A 186 -12.13 24.51 0.43
CA ALA A 186 -11.70 25.87 0.09
C ALA A 186 -12.89 26.84 0.15
#